data_AF-A0A954JCV0-F1
#
_entry.id   AF-A0A954JCV0-F1
#
_cell.length_a   1.000
_cell.length_b   1.000
_cell.length_c   1.000
_cell.angle_alpha   90.00
_cell.angle_beta   90.00
_cell.angle_gamma   90.00
#
_symmetry.space_group_name_H-M   'P 1'
#
loop_
_entity.id
_entity.type
_entity.pdbx_description
1 polymer ?
#
loop_
_entity_poly.entity_id
_entity_poly.type
_entity_poly.pdbx_seq_one_letter_code
_entity_poly.pdbx_strand_id
1 'polypeptide(L)'
;MLYEEGSRAEFLKILAEMGEEPAFIERARRTESSLELLMQRCQSEREEALIWPRRHFHVLRVRCAGNWSRFNKHVADIQPELLLESLSVQLPVEEHKLSTWFISDRGALKCFLESGQRFNSKWTRFLNSDVLNEANQRRQEYNHYYPIEKGCAFDNEHVNSGFEPLPLLTRTWLETRFPLLQLPTLR
;
A
#
# COMPACT_ATOMS: atom_id res chain seq x y z
N MET A 1 52.80 11.25 26.19
CA MET A 1 52.03 11.81 25.07
C MET A 1 51.31 10.61 24.47
N LEU A 2 50.13 10.30 25.01
CA LEU A 2 49.33 9.15 24.58
C LEU A 2 48.60 9.59 23.32
N TYR A 3 48.88 8.91 22.21
CA TYR A 3 48.07 9.01 21.01
C TYR A 3 46.68 8.49 21.38
N GLU A 4 45.68 9.36 21.43
CA GLU A 4 44.28 8.93 21.45
C GLU A 4 44.03 8.21 20.13
N GLU A 5 43.95 6.89 20.20
CA GLU A 5 43.47 6.03 19.12
C GLU A 5 42.13 6.59 18.62
N GLY A 6 42.07 6.85 17.30
CA GLY A 6 40.86 7.35 16.65
C GLY A 6 39.67 6.51 17.06
N SER A 7 38.62 7.18 17.55
CA SER A 7 37.50 6.49 18.17
C SER A 7 36.89 5.50 17.16
N ARG A 8 36.30 4.40 17.64
CA ARG A 8 35.60 3.42 16.79
C ARG A 8 34.55 4.07 15.88
N ALA A 9 34.00 5.23 16.29
CA ALA A 9 33.12 6.06 15.48
C ALA A 9 33.85 6.74 14.29
N GLU A 10 35.08 7.21 14.46
CA GLU A 10 35.91 7.70 13.35
C GLU A 10 36.26 6.59 12.37
N PHE A 11 36.53 5.38 12.85
CA PHE A 11 36.76 4.23 11.96
C PHE A 11 35.53 3.91 11.10
N LEU A 12 34.33 3.87 11.69
CA LEU A 12 33.08 3.67 10.94
C LEU A 12 32.81 4.80 9.93
N LYS A 13 33.21 6.03 10.26
CA LYS A 13 33.12 7.18 9.35
C LYS A 13 34.08 7.03 8.17
N ILE A 14 35.32 6.62 8.41
CA ILE A 14 36.31 6.37 7.37
C ILE A 14 35.85 5.22 6.44
N LEU A 15 35.29 4.14 7.00
CA LEU A 15 34.71 3.06 6.19
C LEU A 15 33.60 3.58 5.27
N ALA A 16 32.68 4.38 5.81
CA ALA A 16 31.63 5.00 5.01
C ALA A 16 32.19 5.92 3.90
N GLU A 17 33.25 6.68 4.18
CA GLU A 17 33.96 7.53 3.21
C GLU A 17 34.66 6.70 2.11
N MET A 18 35.11 5.49 2.43
CA MET A 18 35.68 4.52 1.48
C MET A 18 34.63 3.71 0.71
N GLY A 19 33.34 3.95 0.96
CA GLY A 19 32.23 3.23 0.34
C GLY A 19 31.94 1.86 0.95
N GLU A 20 32.57 1.52 2.08
CA GLU A 20 32.28 0.32 2.86
C GLU A 20 31.26 0.64 3.95
N GLU A 21 30.08 0.05 3.83
CA GLU A 21 29.01 0.26 4.80
C GLU A 21 29.03 -0.82 5.90
N PRO A 22 28.92 -0.42 7.19
CA PRO A 22 28.72 -1.38 8.26
C PRO A 22 27.46 -2.23 8.07
N ALA A 23 27.56 -3.53 8.33
CA ALA A 23 26.48 -4.50 8.11
C ALA A 23 25.12 -4.10 8.71
N PHE A 24 25.12 -3.48 9.89
CA PHE A 24 23.88 -3.02 10.54
C PHE A 24 23.17 -1.90 9.77
N ILE A 25 23.92 -0.99 9.10
CA ILE A 25 23.32 0.06 8.27
C ILE A 25 22.77 -0.55 6.99
N GLU A 26 23.52 -1.45 6.36
CA GLU A 26 23.04 -2.18 5.18
C GLU A 26 21.74 -2.94 5.49
N ARG A 27 21.66 -3.58 6.67
CA ARG A 27 20.47 -4.30 7.12
C ARG A 27 19.26 -3.39 7.33
N ALA A 28 19.47 -2.21 7.90
CA ALA A 28 18.41 -1.20 8.01
C ALA A 28 17.88 -0.83 6.62
N ARG A 29 18.78 -0.48 5.70
CA ARG A 29 18.41 -0.11 4.32
C ARG A 29 17.67 -1.24 3.59
N ARG A 30 18.17 -2.47 3.65
CA ARG A 30 17.51 -3.63 3.01
C ARG A 30 16.07 -3.83 3.52
N THR A 31 15.84 -3.54 4.79
CA THR A 31 14.51 -3.64 5.41
C THR A 31 13.58 -2.55 4.92
N GLU A 32 14.07 -1.31 4.81
CA GLU A 32 13.35 -0.17 4.22
C GLU A 32 13.02 -0.42 2.75
N SER A 33 14.00 -0.80 1.93
CA SER A 33 13.79 -1.09 0.51
C SER A 33 12.79 -2.24 0.30
N SER A 34 12.79 -3.27 1.15
CA SER A 34 11.80 -4.35 1.06
C SER A 34 10.37 -3.86 1.34
N LEU A 35 10.19 -2.92 2.28
CA LEU A 35 8.90 -2.28 2.52
C LEU A 35 8.45 -1.44 1.31
N GLU A 36 9.37 -0.67 0.72
CA GLU A 36 9.08 0.13 -0.48
C GLU A 36 8.66 -0.75 -1.66
N LEU A 37 9.37 -1.86 -1.91
CA LEU A 37 9.03 -2.81 -2.95
C LEU A 37 7.65 -3.45 -2.73
N LEU A 38 7.33 -3.81 -1.47
CA LEU A 38 5.99 -4.27 -1.12
C LEU A 38 4.94 -3.22 -1.45
N MET A 39 5.16 -1.96 -1.07
CA MET A 39 4.23 -0.87 -1.33
C MET A 39 4.04 -0.62 -2.83
N GLN A 40 5.12 -0.62 -3.61
CA GLN A 40 5.08 -0.49 -5.06
C GLN A 40 4.31 -1.63 -5.71
N ARG A 41 4.56 -2.88 -5.30
CA ARG A 41 3.84 -4.05 -5.79
C ARG A 41 2.35 -3.96 -5.49
N CYS A 42 1.99 -3.59 -4.26
CA CYS A 42 0.59 -3.37 -3.89
C CYS A 42 -0.06 -2.28 -4.74
N GLN A 43 0.63 -1.16 -4.97
CA GLN A 43 0.12 -0.07 -5.80
C GLN A 43 -0.14 -0.53 -7.23
N SER A 44 0.85 -1.17 -7.88
CA SER A 44 0.74 -1.63 -9.27
C SER A 44 -0.38 -2.66 -9.45
N GLU A 45 -0.44 -3.68 -8.59
CA GLU A 45 -1.49 -4.71 -8.63
C GLU A 45 -2.88 -4.11 -8.43
N ARG A 46 -2.99 -3.13 -7.53
CA ARG A 46 -4.25 -2.42 -7.29
C ARG A 46 -4.66 -1.59 -8.50
N GLU A 47 -3.74 -0.81 -9.07
CA GLU A 47 -4.01 0.02 -10.24
C GLU A 47 -4.48 -0.80 -11.43
N GLU A 48 -3.80 -1.91 -11.72
CA GLU A 48 -4.19 -2.85 -12.78
C GLU A 48 -5.61 -3.40 -12.54
N ALA A 49 -5.89 -3.83 -11.30
CA ALA A 49 -7.20 -4.36 -10.95
C ALA A 49 -8.33 -3.31 -10.98
N LEU A 50 -8.00 -2.01 -10.83
CA LEU A 50 -8.95 -0.90 -10.84
C LEU A 50 -9.31 -0.37 -12.24
N ILE A 51 -8.64 -0.83 -13.31
CA ILE A 51 -8.90 -0.36 -14.70
C ILE A 51 -10.39 -0.43 -15.06
N TRP A 52 -11.04 -1.59 -14.84
CA TRP A 52 -12.45 -1.78 -15.19
C TRP A 52 -13.43 -1.08 -14.23
N PRO A 53 -13.25 -1.14 -12.89
CA PRO A 53 -14.01 -0.29 -11.97
C PRO A 53 -13.98 1.18 -12.35
N ARG A 54 -12.80 1.77 -12.64
CA ARG A 54 -12.67 3.18 -13.05
C ARG A 54 -13.46 3.47 -14.33
N ARG A 55 -13.34 2.63 -15.36
CA ARG A 55 -14.07 2.79 -16.62
C ARG A 55 -15.58 2.75 -16.42
N HIS A 56 -16.10 1.75 -15.71
CA HIS A 56 -17.54 1.65 -15.47
C HIS A 56 -18.06 2.77 -14.55
N PHE A 57 -17.26 3.20 -13.57
CA PHE A 57 -17.60 4.33 -12.72
C PHE A 57 -17.63 5.65 -13.50
N HIS A 58 -16.71 5.84 -14.45
CA HIS A 58 -16.73 7.00 -15.34
C HIS A 58 -18.01 7.06 -16.18
N VAL A 59 -18.47 5.91 -16.72
CA VAL A 59 -19.78 5.83 -17.41
C VAL A 59 -20.91 6.28 -16.49
N LEU A 60 -20.93 5.83 -15.23
CA LEU A 60 -21.94 6.27 -14.25
C LEU A 60 -21.92 7.79 -14.04
N ARG A 61 -20.73 8.36 -13.84
CA ARG A 61 -20.53 9.79 -13.61
C ARG A 61 -21.00 10.64 -14.80
N VAL A 62 -20.68 10.22 -16.03
CA VAL A 62 -21.13 10.91 -17.26
C VAL A 62 -22.66 10.87 -17.36
N ARG A 63 -23.27 9.72 -17.06
CA ARG A 63 -24.74 9.57 -17.14
C ARG A 63 -25.51 10.37 -16.10
N CYS A 64 -24.95 10.53 -14.89
CA CYS A 64 -25.59 11.32 -13.86
C CYS A 64 -25.28 12.82 -13.96
N ALA A 65 -24.26 13.21 -14.75
CA ALA A 65 -23.76 14.59 -14.83
C ALA A 65 -23.51 15.20 -13.43
N GLY A 66 -23.03 14.39 -12.49
CA GLY A 66 -22.82 14.76 -11.08
C GLY A 66 -24.05 14.63 -10.18
N ASN A 67 -25.25 14.35 -10.71
CA ASN A 67 -26.46 14.14 -9.90
C ASN A 67 -26.62 12.67 -9.48
N TRP A 68 -25.90 12.25 -8.43
CA TRP A 68 -25.93 10.87 -7.92
C TRP A 68 -27.30 10.40 -7.45
N SER A 69 -28.19 11.31 -7.04
CA SER A 69 -29.56 10.97 -6.58
C SER A 69 -30.39 10.22 -7.63
N ARG A 70 -30.01 10.31 -8.91
CA ARG A 70 -30.59 9.56 -10.03
C ARG A 70 -30.56 8.05 -9.84
N PHE A 71 -29.60 7.52 -9.07
CA PHE A 71 -29.46 6.08 -8.82
C PHE A 71 -30.21 5.60 -7.57
N ASN A 72 -30.83 6.49 -6.77
CA ASN A 72 -31.42 6.15 -5.48
C ASN A 72 -32.54 5.10 -5.59
N LYS A 73 -33.27 5.09 -6.70
CA LYS A 73 -34.31 4.09 -6.99
C LYS A 73 -33.75 2.68 -7.26
N HIS A 74 -32.45 2.54 -7.49
CA HIS A 74 -31.78 1.28 -7.83
C HIS A 74 -30.86 0.76 -6.71
N VAL A 75 -30.61 1.56 -5.67
CA VAL A 75 -29.67 1.25 -4.58
C VAL A 75 -30.41 1.09 -3.26
N ALA A 76 -30.13 0.00 -2.54
CA ALA A 76 -30.81 -0.35 -1.29
C ALA A 76 -30.26 0.42 -0.08
N ASP A 77 -29.01 0.88 -0.15
CA ASP A 77 -28.30 1.55 0.94
C ASP A 77 -28.96 2.87 1.37
N ILE A 78 -28.69 3.24 2.63
CA ILE A 78 -29.05 4.54 3.20
C ILE A 78 -28.05 5.57 2.65
N GLN A 79 -28.55 6.66 2.04
CA GLN A 79 -27.74 7.73 1.42
C GLN A 79 -26.75 7.25 0.34
N PRO A 80 -27.24 6.59 -0.73
CA PRO A 80 -26.40 6.08 -1.80
C PRO A 80 -25.61 7.18 -2.52
N GLU A 81 -26.09 8.43 -2.52
CA GLU A 81 -25.39 9.57 -3.07
C GLU A 81 -24.04 9.85 -2.38
N LEU A 82 -23.96 9.77 -1.05
CA LEU A 82 -22.72 10.00 -0.30
C LEU A 82 -21.71 8.88 -0.57
N LEU A 83 -22.18 7.63 -0.67
CA LEU A 83 -21.34 6.50 -1.02
C LEU A 83 -20.73 6.66 -2.42
N LEU A 84 -21.56 6.99 -3.42
CA LEU A 84 -21.11 7.22 -4.79
C LEU A 84 -20.17 8.44 -4.90
N GLU A 85 -20.42 9.48 -4.11
CA GLU A 85 -19.53 10.63 -4.03
C GLU A 85 -18.16 10.24 -3.44
N SER A 86 -18.12 9.47 -2.35
CA SER A 86 -16.87 8.97 -1.77
C SER A 86 -16.07 8.09 -2.76
N LEU A 87 -16.76 7.28 -3.56
CA LEU A 87 -16.16 6.45 -4.60
C LEU A 87 -15.54 7.30 -5.71
N SER A 88 -16.09 8.49 -5.98
CA SER A 88 -15.54 9.39 -7.00
C SER A 88 -14.17 9.97 -6.64
N VAL A 89 -13.85 10.05 -5.34
CA VAL A 89 -12.51 10.41 -4.85
C VAL A 89 -11.54 9.23 -5.01
N GLN A 90 -12.01 8.01 -4.76
CA GLN A 90 -11.18 6.79 -4.85
C GLN A 90 -10.93 6.34 -6.29
N LEU A 91 -11.85 6.67 -7.21
CA LEU A 91 -11.82 6.31 -8.61
C LEU A 91 -11.73 7.58 -9.46
N PRO A 92 -10.57 8.25 -9.47
CA PRO A 92 -10.39 9.45 -10.26
C PRO A 92 -10.65 9.15 -11.74
N VAL A 93 -11.28 10.10 -12.40
CA VAL A 93 -11.60 9.99 -13.83
C VAL A 93 -10.31 10.15 -14.62
N GLU A 94 -9.98 9.13 -15.39
CA GLU A 94 -9.06 9.26 -16.51
C GLU A 94 -9.84 9.81 -17.70
N GLU A 95 -9.36 10.87 -18.34
CA GLU A 95 -9.98 11.52 -19.49
C GLU A 95 -9.97 10.60 -20.72
N HIS A 96 -10.87 9.62 -20.73
CA HIS A 96 -11.07 8.75 -21.87
C HIS A 96 -12.29 9.21 -22.67
N LYS A 97 -12.13 9.31 -23.99
CA LYS A 97 -13.28 9.47 -24.91
C LYS A 97 -14.11 8.20 -24.87
N LEU A 98 -15.12 8.15 -24.01
CA LEU A 98 -16.06 7.03 -23.99
C LEU A 98 -16.94 7.05 -25.23
N SER A 99 -17.12 5.88 -25.85
CA SER A 99 -18.21 5.69 -26.78
C SER A 99 -19.54 5.78 -26.01
N THR A 100 -20.54 6.42 -26.60
CA THR A 100 -21.90 6.49 -26.05
C THR A 100 -22.47 5.07 -25.96
N TRP A 101 -22.32 4.44 -24.80
CA TRP A 101 -22.97 3.16 -24.52
C TRP A 101 -24.47 3.40 -24.38
N PHE A 102 -25.26 2.79 -25.26
CA PHE A 102 -26.72 2.70 -25.13
C PHE A 102 -27.11 1.75 -23.99
N ILE A 103 -26.77 2.10 -22.75
CA ILE A 103 -27.05 1.32 -21.55
C ILE A 103 -28.05 2.08 -20.67
N SER A 104 -28.90 1.36 -19.92
CA SER A 104 -29.79 1.97 -18.92
C SER A 104 -29.02 2.35 -17.66
N ASP A 105 -29.58 3.21 -16.80
CA ASP A 105 -28.95 3.60 -15.53
C ASP A 105 -28.72 2.40 -14.62
N ARG A 106 -29.72 1.50 -14.51
CA ARG A 106 -29.59 0.23 -13.79
C ARG A 106 -28.52 -0.68 -14.40
N GLY A 107 -28.42 -0.72 -15.73
CA GLY A 107 -27.40 -1.49 -16.44
C GLY A 107 -25.99 -0.98 -16.17
N ALA A 108 -25.77 0.33 -16.27
CA ALA A 108 -24.49 0.95 -15.94
C ALA A 108 -24.08 0.70 -14.48
N LEU A 109 -25.05 0.81 -13.56
CA LEU A 109 -24.81 0.55 -12.14
C LEU A 109 -24.43 -0.92 -11.89
N LYS A 110 -25.15 -1.86 -12.53
CA LYS A 110 -24.82 -3.28 -12.46
C LYS A 110 -23.42 -3.57 -12.99
N CYS A 111 -23.04 -3.01 -14.15
CA CYS A 111 -21.70 -3.19 -14.70
C CYS A 111 -20.59 -2.69 -13.77
N PHE A 112 -20.78 -1.52 -13.14
CA PHE A 112 -19.86 -0.99 -12.14
C PHE A 112 -19.75 -1.89 -10.91
N LEU A 113 -20.88 -2.34 -10.38
CA LEU A 113 -20.89 -3.20 -9.20
C LEU A 113 -20.21 -4.55 -9.45
N GLU A 114 -20.48 -5.16 -10.60
CA GLU A 114 -19.82 -6.42 -10.98
C GLU A 114 -18.30 -6.24 -11.16
N SER A 115 -17.84 -5.16 -11.79
CA SER A 115 -16.40 -4.91 -11.89
C SER A 115 -15.78 -4.59 -10.53
N GLY A 116 -16.46 -3.84 -9.67
CA GLY A 116 -16.05 -3.58 -8.30
C GLY A 116 -15.95 -4.85 -7.46
N GLN A 117 -16.92 -5.76 -7.56
CA GLN A 117 -16.91 -7.05 -6.85
C GLN A 117 -15.77 -7.95 -7.33
N ARG A 118 -15.53 -7.99 -8.65
CA ARG A 118 -14.38 -8.70 -9.23
C ARG A 118 -13.06 -8.11 -8.72
N PHE A 119 -12.95 -6.78 -8.66
CA PHE A 119 -11.81 -6.11 -8.06
C PHE A 119 -11.63 -6.53 -6.59
N ASN A 120 -12.67 -6.38 -5.74
CA ASN A 120 -12.59 -6.72 -4.32
C ASN A 120 -12.19 -8.19 -4.11
N SER A 121 -12.69 -9.09 -4.94
CA SER A 121 -12.35 -10.52 -4.90
C SER A 121 -10.89 -10.78 -5.32
N LYS A 122 -10.42 -10.19 -6.44
CA LYS A 122 -9.03 -10.30 -6.90
C LYS A 122 -8.07 -9.71 -5.86
N TRP A 123 -8.40 -8.52 -5.33
CA TRP A 123 -7.59 -7.83 -4.34
C TRP A 123 -7.50 -8.60 -3.03
N THR A 124 -8.62 -9.12 -2.52
CA THR A 124 -8.62 -9.96 -1.32
C THR A 124 -7.77 -11.21 -1.50
N ARG A 125 -7.80 -11.86 -2.68
CA ARG A 125 -6.94 -13.01 -2.97
C ARG A 125 -5.47 -12.61 -2.97
N PHE A 126 -5.12 -11.47 -3.57
CA PHE A 126 -3.76 -10.94 -3.55
C PHE A 126 -3.28 -10.64 -2.12
N LEU A 127 -4.10 -9.98 -1.31
CA LEU A 127 -3.78 -9.67 0.09
C LEU A 127 -3.66 -10.92 0.99
N ASN A 128 -4.34 -12.01 0.63
CA ASN A 128 -4.23 -13.31 1.31
C ASN A 128 -3.08 -14.18 0.79
N SER A 129 -2.37 -13.73 -0.24
CA SER A 129 -1.18 -14.43 -0.71
C SER A 129 0.03 -14.15 0.19
N ASP A 130 1.14 -14.79 -0.12
CA ASP A 130 2.43 -14.62 0.55
C ASP A 130 3.11 -13.25 0.31
N VAL A 131 2.35 -12.23 -0.09
CA VAL A 131 2.86 -10.89 -0.44
C VAL A 131 3.63 -10.24 0.71
N LEU A 132 3.30 -10.56 1.97
CA LEU A 132 3.97 -10.04 3.16
C LEU A 132 5.24 -10.81 3.56
N ASN A 133 5.46 -12.02 3.04
CA ASN A 133 6.46 -12.93 3.57
C ASN A 133 7.87 -12.36 3.47
N GLU A 134 8.22 -11.81 2.30
CA GLU A 134 9.56 -11.23 2.09
C GLU A 134 9.81 -10.03 3.02
N ALA A 135 8.88 -9.07 3.09
CA ALA A 135 9.01 -7.90 3.93
C ALA A 135 9.06 -8.25 5.43
N ASN A 136 8.25 -9.23 5.86
CA ASN A 136 8.26 -9.70 7.24
C ASN A 136 9.53 -10.48 7.57
N GLN A 137 10.06 -11.27 6.65
CA GLN A 137 11.35 -11.93 6.82
C GLN A 137 12.46 -10.90 7.00
N ARG A 138 12.51 -9.84 6.17
CA ARG A 138 13.50 -8.76 6.33
C ARG A 138 13.37 -8.05 7.68
N ARG A 139 12.15 -7.78 8.15
CA ARG A 139 11.92 -7.21 9.49
C ARG A 139 12.38 -8.13 10.61
N GLN A 140 12.16 -9.44 10.48
CA GLN A 140 12.63 -10.43 11.46
C GLN A 140 14.16 -10.47 11.50
N GLU A 141 14.81 -10.53 10.33
CA GLU A 141 16.27 -10.49 10.20
C GLU A 141 16.83 -9.18 10.79
N TYR A 142 16.20 -8.04 10.53
CA TYR A 142 16.57 -6.76 11.14
C TYR A 142 16.45 -6.79 12.65
N ASN A 143 15.29 -7.17 13.18
CA ASN A 143 15.03 -7.20 14.62
C ASN A 143 16.00 -8.11 15.38
N HIS A 144 16.45 -9.19 14.74
CA HIS A 144 17.36 -10.14 15.34
C HIS A 144 18.83 -9.71 15.25
N TYR A 145 19.31 -9.33 14.05
CA TYR A 145 20.74 -9.12 13.81
C TYR A 145 21.19 -7.67 13.99
N TYR A 146 20.33 -6.67 13.75
CA TYR A 146 20.70 -5.25 13.85
C TYR A 146 21.31 -4.88 15.21
N PRO A 147 20.69 -5.19 16.37
CA PRO A 147 21.27 -4.81 17.66
C PRO A 147 22.60 -5.53 17.93
N ILE A 148 22.75 -6.77 17.46
CA ILE A 148 23.99 -7.55 17.61
C ILE A 148 25.10 -6.90 16.78
N GLU A 149 24.86 -6.66 15.49
CA GLU A 149 25.82 -6.04 14.58
C GLU A 149 26.21 -4.65 15.02
N LYS A 150 25.25 -3.85 15.50
CA LYS A 150 25.49 -2.51 16.05
C LYS A 150 26.31 -2.59 17.33
N GLY A 151 25.97 -3.47 18.27
CA GLY A 151 26.73 -3.67 19.50
C GLY A 151 28.19 -4.07 19.23
N CYS A 152 28.39 -5.02 18.32
CA CYS A 152 29.72 -5.41 17.83
C CYS A 152 30.45 -4.26 17.15
N ALA A 153 29.76 -3.42 16.36
CA ALA A 153 30.41 -2.29 15.69
C ALA A 153 30.92 -1.21 16.67
N PHE A 154 30.30 -1.07 17.85
CA PHE A 154 30.68 -0.06 18.85
C PHE A 154 31.37 -0.62 20.10
N ASP A 155 31.58 -1.94 20.19
CA ASP A 155 32.09 -2.63 21.40
C ASP A 155 31.26 -2.38 22.66
N ASN A 156 29.99 -2.06 22.48
CA ASN A 156 29.17 -1.56 23.56
C ASN A 156 27.72 -2.02 23.39
N GLU A 157 27.28 -2.95 24.22
CA GLU A 157 25.90 -3.44 24.22
C GLU A 157 24.89 -2.34 24.59
N HIS A 158 25.31 -1.32 25.35
CA HIS A 158 24.45 -0.20 25.75
C HIS A 158 24.12 0.73 24.58
N VAL A 159 24.82 0.59 23.43
CA VAL A 159 24.50 1.34 22.20
C VAL A 159 23.11 0.98 21.63
N ASN A 160 22.54 -0.12 22.11
CA ASN A 160 21.18 -0.57 21.79
C ASN A 160 20.13 -0.08 22.79
N SER A 161 20.50 0.72 23.80
CA SER A 161 19.53 1.36 24.70
C SER A 161 18.57 2.21 23.86
N GLY A 162 17.29 1.82 23.82
CA GLY A 162 16.26 2.45 23.00
C GLY A 162 16.04 1.82 21.62
N PHE A 163 16.61 0.64 21.34
CA PHE A 163 16.23 -0.13 20.16
C PHE A 163 14.79 -0.64 20.30
N GLU A 164 13.93 -0.28 19.36
CA GLU A 164 12.56 -0.77 19.26
C GLU A 164 12.41 -1.69 18.05
N PRO A 165 12.10 -2.98 18.24
CA PRO A 165 11.86 -3.89 17.14
C PRO A 165 10.72 -3.41 16.23
N LEU A 166 10.90 -3.54 14.93
CA LEU A 166 9.86 -3.25 13.95
C LEU A 166 8.73 -4.28 14.09
N PRO A 167 7.45 -3.86 14.25
CA PRO A 167 6.35 -4.79 14.29
C PRO A 167 6.22 -5.54 12.96
N LEU A 168 5.79 -6.80 12.98
CA LEU A 168 5.48 -7.51 11.74
C LEU A 168 4.27 -6.88 11.06
N LEU A 169 4.34 -6.80 9.73
CA LEU A 169 3.25 -6.32 8.91
C LEU A 169 2.13 -7.36 8.91
N THR A 170 0.89 -6.86 9.00
CA THR A 170 -0.32 -7.68 8.98
C THR A 170 -1.14 -7.38 7.75
N ARG A 171 -2.07 -8.29 7.42
CA ARG A 171 -3.06 -8.02 6.37
C ARG A 171 -3.85 -6.74 6.64
N THR A 172 -4.25 -6.49 7.88
CA THR A 172 -4.98 -5.27 8.28
C THR A 172 -4.17 -4.00 8.01
N TRP A 173 -2.84 -4.05 8.16
CA TRP A 173 -1.96 -2.94 7.81
C TRP A 173 -2.02 -2.59 6.32
N LEU A 174 -2.09 -3.61 5.45
CA LEU A 174 -2.28 -3.42 4.00
C LEU A 174 -3.69 -2.93 3.68
N GLU A 175 -4.73 -3.50 4.29
CA GLU A 175 -6.13 -3.09 4.05
C GLU A 175 -6.38 -1.63 4.43
N THR A 176 -5.73 -1.15 5.49
CA THR A 176 -5.82 0.26 5.90
C THR A 176 -5.22 1.20 4.85
N ARG A 177 -4.14 0.78 4.18
CA ARG A 177 -3.45 1.58 3.15
C ARG A 177 -4.06 1.44 1.77
N PHE A 178 -4.57 0.26 1.45
CA PHE A 178 -5.11 -0.11 0.15
C PHE A 178 -6.52 -0.72 0.32
N PRO A 179 -7.52 0.09 0.71
CA PRO A 179 -8.83 -0.39 1.11
C PRO A 179 -9.61 -1.02 -0.04
N LEU A 180 -10.50 -1.96 0.27
CA LEU A 180 -11.48 -2.47 -0.71
C LEU A 180 -12.44 -1.34 -1.13
N LEU A 181 -13.04 -1.47 -2.32
CA LEU A 181 -14.10 -0.55 -2.73
C LEU A 181 -15.35 -0.82 -1.89
N GLN A 182 -15.91 0.25 -1.34
CA GLN A 182 -17.22 0.22 -0.66
C GLN A 182 -18.31 0.33 -1.72
N LEU A 183 -18.95 -0.80 -2.05
CA LEU A 183 -19.89 -0.87 -3.17
C LEU A 183 -21.33 -0.81 -2.67
N PRO A 184 -22.23 -0.05 -3.34
CA PRO A 184 -23.65 -0.09 -3.02
C PRO A 184 -24.28 -1.45 -3.34
N THR A 185 -25.36 -1.76 -2.63
CA THR A 185 -26.21 -2.92 -2.83
C THR A 185 -27.35 -2.58 -3.79
N LEU A 186 -27.55 -3.38 -4.85
CA LEU A 186 -28.69 -3.20 -5.75
C LEU A 186 -30.00 -3.60 -5.06
N ARG A 187 -31.08 -2.87 -5.39
CA ARG A 187 -32.47 -3.30 -5.12
C ARG A 187 -32.97 -4.35 -6.09
#